data_AF-A0A395U7K7-F1
#
_entry.id   AF-A0A395U7K7-F1
#
_cell.length_a   1.000
_cell.length_b   1.000
_cell.length_c   1.000
_cell.angle_alpha   90.00
_cell.angle_beta   90.00
_cell.angle_gamma   90.00
#
_symmetry.space_group_name_H-M   'P 1'
#
loop_
_entity.id
_entity.type
_entity.pdbx_description
1 polymer ?
#
loop_
_entity_poly.entity_id
_entity_poly.type
_entity_poly.pdbx_seq_one_letter_code
_entity_poly.pdbx_strand_id
1 'polypeptide(L)'
;MTDEKNSLEIQAESNAKESETNSSDAEAIEGVLERIAKKDPEAAVKISEYIVQKVHHGPMPSPEDIRGYALTQKDLPERMMVMAEVAQRNKAKHAEKIIELKAKEIELNEKHLSNQDLANKRESNNQTLSLILAAITVLICIMGSFYLALQDKTEVALVIGGATVIGIVGAFLKSNSKPPQQ
;
A
#
# COMPACT_ATOMS: atom_id res chain seq x y z
N MET A 1 1.22 21.45 25.80
CA MET A 1 0.84 20.63 24.62
C MET A 1 1.85 20.73 23.47
N THR A 2 2.79 21.68 23.50
CA THR A 2 3.84 21.87 22.49
C THR A 2 5.17 21.20 22.86
N ASP A 3 5.49 21.04 24.15
CA ASP A 3 6.76 20.44 24.59
C ASP A 3 6.83 18.91 24.42
N GLU A 4 5.69 18.21 24.49
CA GLU A 4 5.63 16.73 24.40
C GLU A 4 5.86 16.22 22.97
N LYS A 5 5.54 17.05 21.96
CA LYS A 5 5.81 16.73 20.55
C LYS A 5 7.29 16.84 20.21
N ASN A 6 7.99 17.83 20.79
CA ASN A 6 9.41 18.06 20.56
C ASN A 6 10.28 16.94 21.14
N SER A 7 9.90 16.36 22.28
CA SER A 7 10.59 15.21 22.88
C SER A 7 10.46 13.90 22.10
N LEU A 8 9.37 13.73 21.33
CA LEU A 8 9.14 12.53 20.51
C LEU A 8 9.90 12.57 19.18
N GLU A 9 10.04 13.75 18.55
CA GLU A 9 10.86 13.93 17.35
C GLU A 9 12.36 13.70 17.65
N ILE A 10 12.85 14.22 18.77
CA ILE A 10 14.27 14.08 19.15
C ILE A 10 14.62 12.60 19.49
N GLN A 11 13.70 11.83 20.08
CA GLN A 11 13.89 10.40 20.34
C GLN A 11 13.73 9.53 19.08
N ALA A 12 12.91 9.95 18.11
CA ALA A 12 12.79 9.27 16.82
C ALA A 12 14.04 9.48 15.96
N GLU A 13 14.62 10.68 15.96
CA GLU A 13 15.86 10.98 15.25
C GLU A 13 17.10 10.31 15.87
N SER A 14 17.16 10.15 17.20
CA SER A 14 18.25 9.41 17.84
C SER A 14 18.18 7.91 17.58
N ASN A 15 16.98 7.30 17.62
CA ASN A 15 16.78 5.90 17.27
C ASN A 15 17.02 5.62 15.78
N ALA A 16 16.65 6.54 14.89
CA ALA A 16 16.93 6.42 13.46
C ALA A 16 18.44 6.46 13.17
N LYS A 17 19.18 7.36 13.83
CA LYS A 17 20.65 7.44 13.69
C LYS A 17 21.40 6.25 14.28
N GLU A 18 20.97 5.71 15.43
CA GLU A 18 21.55 4.47 15.97
C GLU A 18 21.20 3.26 15.09
N SER A 19 20.02 3.21 14.48
CA SER A 19 19.65 2.12 13.57
C SER A 19 20.40 2.14 12.24
N GLU A 20 20.71 3.32 11.68
CA GLU A 20 21.52 3.45 10.45
C GLU A 20 23.01 3.17 10.68
N THR A 21 23.54 3.52 11.86
CA THR A 21 24.93 3.22 12.21
C THR A 21 25.13 1.71 12.39
N ASN A 22 24.16 1.02 13.01
CA ASN A 22 24.19 -0.43 13.18
C ASN A 22 23.99 -1.21 11.87
N SER A 23 23.25 -0.70 10.89
CA SER A 23 23.11 -1.36 9.58
C SER A 23 24.36 -1.22 8.72
N SER A 24 24.99 -0.03 8.73
CA SER A 24 26.27 0.23 8.07
C SER A 24 27.39 -0.68 8.63
N ASP A 25 27.43 -0.85 9.95
CA ASP A 25 28.44 -1.70 10.59
C ASP A 25 28.19 -3.19 10.30
N ALA A 26 26.92 -3.63 10.20
CA ALA A 26 26.58 -4.99 9.81
C ALA A 26 26.99 -5.31 8.35
N GLU A 27 26.73 -4.40 7.42
CA GLU A 27 27.18 -4.52 6.01
C GLU A 27 28.71 -4.50 5.89
N ALA A 28 29.40 -3.69 6.70
CA ALA A 28 30.85 -3.65 6.75
C ALA A 28 31.45 -4.96 7.32
N ILE A 29 30.82 -5.55 8.34
CA ILE A 29 31.21 -6.83 8.93
C ILE A 29 31.00 -7.98 7.93
N GLU A 30 29.89 -7.99 7.21
CA GLU A 30 29.58 -8.99 6.17
C GLU A 30 30.62 -8.94 5.03
N GLY A 31 30.96 -7.74 4.55
CA GLY A 31 32.00 -7.55 3.54
C GLY A 31 33.42 -7.93 4.01
N VAL A 32 33.71 -7.86 5.31
CA VAL A 32 34.98 -8.34 5.88
C VAL A 32 34.98 -9.87 5.98
N LEU A 33 33.88 -10.48 6.43
CA LEU A 33 33.73 -11.94 6.52
C LEU A 33 33.84 -12.60 5.15
N GLU A 34 33.24 -12.01 4.11
CA GLU A 34 33.33 -12.52 2.72
C GLU A 34 34.78 -12.50 2.20
N ARG A 35 35.53 -11.43 2.49
CA ARG A 35 36.95 -11.31 2.11
C ARG A 35 37.84 -12.32 2.84
N ILE A 36 37.54 -12.62 4.09
CA ILE A 36 38.28 -13.59 4.90
C ILE A 36 37.93 -15.03 4.46
N ALA A 37 36.65 -15.32 4.20
CA ALA A 37 36.20 -16.64 3.73
C ALA A 37 36.85 -17.05 2.41
N LYS A 38 37.17 -16.09 1.53
CA LYS A 38 37.87 -16.34 0.26
C LYS A 38 39.35 -16.70 0.45
N LYS A 39 39.97 -16.31 1.55
CA LYS A 39 41.40 -16.50 1.83
C LYS A 39 41.66 -17.63 2.83
N ASP A 40 40.80 -17.77 3.83
CA ASP A 40 40.83 -18.82 4.85
C ASP A 40 39.39 -19.08 5.38
N PRO A 41 38.75 -20.19 4.97
CA PRO A 41 37.39 -20.50 5.37
C PRO A 41 37.27 -20.87 6.86
N GLU A 42 38.30 -21.44 7.49
CA GLU A 42 38.25 -21.85 8.90
C GLU A 42 38.33 -20.65 9.84
N ALA A 43 39.11 -19.63 9.46
CA ALA A 43 39.18 -18.37 10.20
C ALA A 43 37.87 -17.58 10.11
N ALA A 44 37.19 -17.59 8.96
CA ALA A 44 35.91 -16.91 8.78
C ALA A 44 34.82 -17.48 9.70
N VAL A 45 34.76 -18.82 9.86
CA VAL A 45 33.82 -19.47 10.77
C VAL A 45 34.07 -19.05 12.22
N LYS A 46 35.32 -19.09 12.69
CA LYS A 46 35.67 -18.69 14.07
C LYS A 46 35.35 -17.22 14.37
N ILE A 47 35.57 -16.34 13.39
CA ILE A 47 35.25 -14.91 13.54
C ILE A 47 33.73 -14.71 13.54
N SER A 48 32.99 -15.42 12.69
CA SER A 48 31.52 -15.36 12.68
C SER A 48 30.90 -15.82 14.00
N GLU A 49 31.41 -16.90 14.58
CA GLU A 49 30.97 -17.41 15.89
C GLU A 49 31.27 -16.39 17.00
N TYR A 50 32.45 -15.77 16.97
CA TYR A 50 32.84 -14.73 17.92
C TYR A 50 31.95 -13.48 17.83
N ILE A 51 31.60 -13.06 16.61
CA ILE A 51 30.72 -11.91 16.39
C ILE A 51 29.31 -12.22 16.88
N VAL A 52 28.75 -13.40 16.57
CA VAL A 52 27.42 -13.80 17.04
C VAL A 52 27.36 -13.86 18.57
N GLN A 53 28.45 -14.23 19.25
CA GLN A 53 28.51 -14.23 20.72
C GLN A 53 28.57 -12.82 21.32
N LYS A 54 29.17 -11.85 20.61
CA LYS A 54 29.34 -10.46 21.06
C LYS A 54 28.16 -9.56 20.68
N VAL A 55 27.45 -9.85 19.60
CA VAL A 55 26.30 -9.06 19.14
C VAL A 55 25.04 -9.53 19.86
N HIS A 56 24.71 -8.84 20.95
CA HIS A 56 23.49 -9.10 21.70
C HIS A 56 22.28 -8.47 21.00
N HIS A 57 21.30 -9.31 20.67
CA HIS A 57 20.03 -8.87 20.11
C HIS A 57 18.95 -8.95 21.19
N GLY A 58 18.43 -7.80 21.60
CA GLY A 58 17.38 -7.73 22.61
C GLY A 58 17.58 -6.56 23.57
N PRO A 59 16.61 -6.30 24.47
CA PRO A 59 16.67 -5.18 25.39
C PRO A 59 17.60 -5.41 26.59
N MET A 60 18.22 -6.59 26.69
CA MET A 60 19.08 -6.97 27.82
C MET A 60 20.55 -6.88 27.41
N PRO A 61 21.40 -6.18 28.19
CA PRO A 61 22.84 -6.10 27.92
C PRO A 61 23.54 -7.43 28.21
N SER A 62 24.82 -7.53 27.84
CA SER A 62 25.60 -8.74 28.07
C SER A 62 25.68 -9.09 29.56
N PRO A 63 25.78 -10.38 29.93
CA PRO A 63 25.96 -10.78 31.32
C PRO A 63 27.21 -10.17 31.98
N GLU A 64 28.24 -9.86 31.21
CA GLU A 64 29.45 -9.18 31.69
C GLU A 64 29.17 -7.72 32.05
N ASP A 65 28.42 -7.01 31.20
CA ASP A 65 28.02 -5.62 31.46
C ASP A 65 27.08 -5.51 32.67
N ILE A 66 26.15 -6.46 32.82
CA ILE A 66 25.26 -6.55 34.00
C ILE A 66 26.06 -6.63 35.30
N ARG A 67 27.16 -7.40 35.30
CA ARG A 67 28.06 -7.47 36.46
C ARG A 67 28.79 -6.16 36.70
N GLY A 68 29.19 -5.46 35.62
CA GLY A 68 29.77 -4.13 35.69
C GLY A 68 28.82 -3.11 36.34
N TYR A 69 27.53 -3.15 36.00
CA TYR A 69 26.50 -2.32 36.58
C TYR A 69 26.24 -2.59 38.07
N ALA A 70 26.42 -3.84 38.52
CA ALA A 70 26.31 -4.18 39.94
C ALA A 70 27.40 -3.49 40.79
N LEU A 71 28.56 -3.19 40.20
CA LEU A 71 29.66 -2.49 40.87
C LEU A 71 29.39 -0.99 41.05
N THR A 72 28.60 -0.37 40.15
CA THR A 72 28.24 1.05 40.26
C THR A 72 27.07 1.25 41.22
N GLN A 73 26.01 0.44 41.09
CA GLN A 73 24.87 0.47 41.98
C GLN A 73 24.27 -0.94 42.10
N LYS A 74 24.17 -1.42 43.34
CA LYS A 74 23.74 -2.80 43.66
C LYS A 74 22.34 -3.16 43.12
N ASP A 75 21.44 -2.18 43.01
CA ASP A 75 20.04 -2.32 42.58
C ASP A 75 19.84 -2.15 41.06
N LEU A 76 20.87 -1.71 40.34
CA LEU A 76 20.75 -1.38 38.91
C LEU A 76 20.45 -2.61 38.03
N PRO A 77 21.10 -3.78 38.21
CA PRO A 77 20.79 -4.98 37.43
C PRO A 77 19.32 -5.41 37.51
N GLU A 78 18.75 -5.38 38.70
CA GLU A 78 17.36 -5.78 38.95
C GLU A 78 16.40 -4.79 38.30
N ARG A 79 16.64 -3.48 38.43
CA ARG A 79 15.86 -2.44 37.76
C ARG A 79 15.91 -2.55 36.23
N MET A 80 17.07 -2.86 35.66
CA MET A 80 17.24 -3.06 34.22
C MET A 80 16.44 -4.28 33.73
N MET A 81 16.45 -5.37 34.50
CA MET A 81 15.65 -6.56 34.18
C MET A 81 14.15 -6.24 34.20
N VAL A 82 13.65 -5.51 35.21
CA VAL A 82 12.25 -5.08 35.28
C VAL A 82 11.87 -4.18 34.09
N MET A 83 12.73 -3.22 33.73
CA MET A 83 12.49 -2.37 32.56
C MET A 83 12.49 -3.16 31.26
N ALA A 84 13.39 -4.13 31.11
CA ALA A 84 13.42 -5.03 29.95
C ALA A 84 12.14 -5.86 29.85
N GLU A 85 11.63 -6.40 30.97
CA GLU A 85 10.35 -7.11 31.01
C GLU A 85 9.18 -6.21 30.60
N VAL A 86 9.12 -4.98 31.12
CA VAL A 86 8.07 -4.01 30.76
C VAL A 86 8.15 -3.65 29.28
N ALA A 87 9.35 -3.42 28.75
CA ALA A 87 9.55 -3.14 27.33
C ALA A 87 9.12 -4.32 26.45
N GLN A 88 9.47 -5.54 26.82
CA GLN A 88 9.04 -6.75 26.10
C GLN A 88 7.53 -6.93 26.14
N ARG A 89 6.88 -6.77 27.31
CA ARG A 89 5.42 -6.85 27.44
C ARG A 89 4.72 -5.77 26.60
N ASN A 90 5.24 -4.54 26.60
CA ASN A 90 4.67 -3.47 25.79
C ASN A 90 4.84 -3.75 24.29
N LYS A 91 6.01 -4.23 23.86
CA LYS A 91 6.23 -4.62 22.46
C LYS A 91 5.29 -5.73 22.01
N ALA A 92 5.06 -6.74 22.86
CA ALA A 92 4.10 -7.81 22.58
C ALA A 92 2.67 -7.27 22.42
N LYS A 93 2.21 -6.42 23.35
CA LYS A 93 0.89 -5.76 23.25
C LYS A 93 0.74 -4.93 21.98
N HIS A 94 1.78 -4.19 21.59
CA HIS A 94 1.75 -3.43 20.35
C HIS A 94 1.71 -4.34 19.11
N ALA A 95 2.47 -5.44 19.12
CA ALA A 95 2.45 -6.42 18.03
C ALA A 95 1.06 -7.04 17.86
N GLU A 96 0.40 -7.45 18.95
CA GLU A 96 -0.99 -7.96 18.93
C GLU A 96 -1.96 -6.94 18.35
N LYS A 97 -1.87 -5.68 18.80
CA LYS A 97 -2.72 -4.59 18.30
C LYS A 97 -2.49 -4.30 16.82
N ILE A 98 -1.23 -4.37 16.36
CA ILE A 98 -0.88 -4.19 14.95
C ILE A 98 -1.51 -5.32 14.11
N ILE A 99 -1.43 -6.57 14.58
CA ILE A 99 -2.05 -7.72 13.90
C ILE A 99 -3.58 -7.54 13.85
N GLU A 100 -4.20 -7.12 14.94
CA GLU A 100 -5.65 -6.86 14.99
C GLU A 100 -6.07 -5.76 14.02
N LEU A 101 -5.33 -4.64 13.98
CA LEU A 101 -5.62 -3.54 13.06
C LEU A 101 -5.44 -3.96 11.60
N LYS A 102 -4.40 -4.75 11.30
CA LYS A 102 -4.17 -5.30 9.96
C LYS A 102 -5.27 -6.26 9.54
N ALA A 103 -5.76 -7.11 10.45
CA ALA A 103 -6.89 -7.99 10.17
C ALA A 103 -8.16 -7.19 9.83
N LYS A 104 -8.45 -6.12 10.59
CA LYS A 104 -9.59 -5.22 10.29
C LYS A 104 -9.40 -4.48 8.96
N GLU A 105 -8.19 -4.05 8.64
CA GLU A 105 -7.88 -3.39 7.37
C GLU A 105 -8.16 -4.31 6.18
N ILE A 106 -7.76 -5.58 6.27
CA ILE A 106 -8.04 -6.60 5.23
C ILE A 106 -9.56 -6.79 5.06
N GLU A 107 -10.30 -6.95 6.17
CA GLU A 107 -11.76 -7.13 6.12
C GLU A 107 -12.46 -5.91 5.46
N LEU A 108 -11.99 -4.70 5.79
CA LEU A 108 -12.53 -3.47 5.22
C LEU A 108 -12.22 -3.38 3.72
N ASN A 109 -10.99 -3.74 3.33
CA ASN A 109 -10.58 -3.76 1.93
C ASN A 109 -11.38 -4.78 1.11
N GLU A 110 -11.64 -5.97 1.64
CA GLU A 110 -12.50 -6.98 1.01
C GLU A 110 -13.92 -6.45 0.78
N LYS A 111 -14.49 -5.75 1.76
CA LYS A 111 -15.81 -5.11 1.60
C LYS A 111 -15.80 -4.02 0.54
N HIS A 112 -14.74 -3.22 0.44
CA HIS A 112 -14.61 -2.21 -0.61
C HIS A 112 -14.52 -2.83 -2.00
N LEU A 113 -13.70 -3.87 -2.17
CA LEU A 113 -13.59 -4.61 -3.43
C LEU A 113 -14.93 -5.21 -3.84
N SER A 114 -15.63 -5.88 -2.91
CA SER A 114 -16.94 -6.45 -3.19
C SER A 114 -17.98 -5.38 -3.59
N ASN A 115 -17.97 -4.23 -2.91
CA ASN A 115 -18.86 -3.12 -3.26
C ASN A 115 -18.51 -2.49 -4.61
N GLN A 116 -17.22 -2.36 -4.95
CA GLN A 116 -16.77 -1.91 -6.26
C GLN A 116 -17.17 -2.87 -7.37
N ASP A 117 -17.04 -4.18 -7.15
CA ASP A 117 -17.48 -5.19 -8.11
C ASP A 117 -18.99 -5.10 -8.38
N LEU A 118 -19.80 -4.89 -7.33
CA LEU A 118 -21.24 -4.68 -7.48
C LEU A 118 -21.55 -3.37 -8.21
N ALA A 119 -20.82 -2.30 -7.95
CA ALA A 119 -20.97 -1.02 -8.64
C ALA A 119 -20.61 -1.15 -10.13
N ASN A 120 -19.46 -1.74 -10.44
CA ASN A 120 -18.98 -2.00 -11.81
C ASN A 120 -19.93 -2.92 -12.58
N LYS A 121 -20.51 -3.93 -11.91
CA LYS A 121 -21.52 -4.80 -12.51
C LYS A 121 -22.83 -4.07 -12.81
N ARG A 122 -23.24 -3.13 -11.95
CA ARG A 122 -24.41 -2.27 -12.21
C ARG A 122 -24.13 -1.29 -13.35
N GLU A 123 -22.95 -0.69 -13.37
CA GLU A 123 -22.55 0.27 -14.41
C GLU A 123 -22.47 -0.41 -15.78
N SER A 124 -21.83 -1.57 -15.88
CA SER A 124 -21.74 -2.32 -17.15
C SER A 124 -23.10 -2.79 -17.65
N ASN A 125 -24.01 -3.21 -16.76
CA ASN A 125 -25.38 -3.53 -17.13
C ASN A 125 -26.15 -2.30 -17.65
N ASN A 126 -26.02 -1.16 -16.98
CA ASN A 126 -26.66 0.09 -17.41
C ASN A 126 -26.12 0.58 -18.75
N GLN A 127 -24.80 0.49 -18.96
CA GLN A 127 -24.17 0.84 -20.23
C GLN A 127 -24.69 -0.05 -21.36
N THR A 128 -24.76 -1.37 -21.13
CA THR A 128 -25.28 -2.32 -22.12
C THR A 128 -26.75 -2.06 -22.44
N LEU A 129 -27.59 -1.81 -21.42
CA LEU A 129 -29.00 -1.46 -21.61
C LEU A 129 -29.17 -0.15 -22.40
N SER A 130 -28.37 0.87 -22.09
CA SER A 130 -28.42 2.15 -22.81
C SER A 130 -28.03 2.00 -24.27
N LEU A 131 -27.02 1.17 -24.57
CA LEU A 131 -26.57 0.87 -25.93
C LEU A 131 -27.67 0.15 -26.73
N ILE A 132 -28.32 -0.85 -26.12
CA ILE A 132 -29.41 -1.60 -26.76
C ILE A 132 -30.60 -0.68 -27.06
N LEU A 133 -31.02 0.14 -26.10
CA LEU A 133 -32.12 1.10 -26.31
C LEU A 133 -31.78 2.11 -27.41
N ALA A 134 -30.56 2.64 -27.42
CA ALA A 134 -30.10 3.54 -28.48
C ALA A 134 -30.17 2.86 -29.86
N ALA A 135 -29.68 1.62 -29.99
CA ALA A 135 -29.74 0.87 -31.24
C ALA A 135 -31.18 0.66 -31.74
N ILE A 136 -32.11 0.31 -30.84
CA ILE A 136 -33.53 0.14 -31.18
C ILE A 136 -34.14 1.47 -31.67
N THR A 137 -33.87 2.59 -30.98
CA THR A 137 -34.42 3.90 -31.39
C THR A 137 -33.92 4.33 -32.78
N VAL A 138 -32.65 4.09 -33.11
CA VAL A 138 -32.09 4.36 -34.43
C VAL A 138 -32.74 3.49 -35.50
N LEU A 139 -32.93 2.19 -35.22
CA LEU A 139 -33.61 1.26 -36.13
C LEU A 139 -35.04 1.72 -36.45
N ILE A 140 -35.79 2.15 -35.44
CA ILE A 140 -37.16 2.67 -35.61
C ILE A 140 -37.14 3.95 -36.46
N CYS A 141 -36.18 4.85 -36.26
CA CYS A 141 -36.07 6.07 -37.08
C CYS A 141 -35.76 5.76 -38.55
N ILE A 142 -34.88 4.80 -38.82
CA ILE A 142 -34.54 4.39 -40.19
C ILE A 142 -35.76 3.75 -40.86
N MET A 143 -36.42 2.80 -40.19
CA MET A 143 -37.64 2.16 -40.69
C MET A 143 -38.78 3.15 -40.90
N GLY A 144 -38.96 4.09 -39.97
CA GLY A 144 -39.95 5.16 -40.07
C GLY A 144 -39.68 6.08 -41.25
N SER A 145 -38.42 6.50 -41.43
CA SER A 145 -38.01 7.32 -42.58
C SER A 145 -38.26 6.61 -43.91
N PHE A 146 -37.96 5.31 -43.98
CA PHE A 146 -38.20 4.49 -45.18
C PHE A 146 -39.71 4.34 -45.46
N TYR A 147 -40.51 4.12 -44.41
CA TYR A 147 -41.96 4.02 -44.52
C TYR A 147 -42.61 5.33 -45.00
N LEU A 148 -42.16 6.49 -44.50
CA LEU A 148 -42.65 7.79 -44.97
C LEU A 148 -42.24 8.09 -46.41
N ALA A 149 -41.04 7.67 -46.83
CA ALA A 149 -40.59 7.84 -48.21
C ALA A 149 -41.47 7.07 -49.21
N LEU A 150 -42.02 5.92 -48.81
CA LEU A 150 -42.97 5.15 -49.63
C LEU A 150 -44.36 5.79 -49.73
N GLN A 151 -44.73 6.71 -48.83
CA GLN A 151 -46.01 7.42 -48.84
C GLN A 151 -45.95 8.79 -49.56
N ASP A 152 -44.93 9.03 -50.39
CA ASP A 152 -44.65 10.31 -51.07
C ASP A 152 -44.46 11.52 -50.13
N LYS A 153 -44.26 11.29 -48.82
CA LYS A 153 -43.97 12.34 -47.83
C LYS A 153 -42.46 12.54 -47.69
N THR A 154 -41.81 12.82 -48.82
CA THR A 154 -40.35 12.90 -48.95
C THR A 154 -39.74 14.02 -48.11
N GLU A 155 -40.42 15.16 -47.95
CA GLU A 155 -39.95 16.27 -47.10
C GLU A 155 -39.76 15.86 -45.64
N VAL A 156 -40.77 15.17 -45.08
CA VAL A 156 -40.74 14.73 -43.67
C VAL A 156 -39.74 13.58 -43.48
N ALA A 157 -39.64 12.67 -44.46
CA ALA A 157 -38.63 11.62 -44.44
C ALA A 157 -37.20 12.19 -44.46
N LEU A 158 -36.94 13.22 -45.27
CA LEU A 158 -35.63 13.86 -45.35
C LEU A 158 -35.24 14.55 -44.05
N VAL A 159 -36.19 15.21 -43.37
CA VAL A 159 -35.94 15.85 -42.06
C VAL A 159 -35.62 14.80 -40.99
N ILE A 160 -36.40 13.72 -40.90
CA ILE A 160 -36.20 12.68 -39.87
C ILE A 160 -34.92 11.88 -40.14
N GLY A 161 -34.70 11.45 -41.39
CA GLY A 161 -33.48 10.74 -41.78
C GLY A 161 -32.23 11.62 -41.66
N GLY A 162 -32.31 12.87 -42.11
CA GLY A 162 -31.19 13.83 -42.03
C GLY A 162 -30.81 14.18 -40.60
N ALA A 163 -31.78 14.43 -39.72
CA ALA A 163 -31.53 14.78 -38.32
C ALA A 163 -30.83 13.66 -37.55
N THR A 164 -31.16 12.39 -37.82
CA THR A 164 -30.52 11.25 -37.15
C THR A 164 -29.05 11.11 -37.56
N VAL A 165 -28.74 11.26 -38.86
CA VAL A 165 -27.35 11.20 -39.35
C VAL A 165 -26.51 12.35 -38.78
N ILE A 166 -27.04 13.59 -38.83
CA ILE A 166 -26.36 14.76 -38.27
C ILE A 166 -26.14 14.59 -36.76
N GLY A 167 -27.12 14.06 -36.04
CA GLY A 167 -27.00 13.79 -34.61
C GLY A 167 -25.88 12.80 -34.27
N ILE A 168 -25.77 11.70 -35.04
CA ILE A 168 -24.71 10.70 -34.86
C ILE A 168 -23.33 11.33 -35.14
N VAL A 169 -23.16 12.00 -36.28
CA VAL A 169 -21.88 12.63 -36.66
C VAL A 169 -21.49 13.73 -35.66
N GLY A 170 -22.45 14.53 -35.23
CA GLY A 170 -22.24 15.56 -34.20
C GLY A 170 -21.81 14.98 -32.86
N ALA A 171 -22.35 13.83 -32.45
CA ALA A 171 -21.93 13.14 -31.23
C ALA A 171 -20.49 12.62 -31.34
N PHE A 172 -20.09 12.05 -32.48
CA PHE A 172 -18.71 11.59 -32.71
C PHE A 172 -17.68 12.73 -32.71
N LEU A 173 -18.00 13.87 -33.33
CA LEU A 173 -17.12 15.05 -33.32
C LEU A 173 -16.97 15.63 -31.91
N LYS A 174 -18.06 15.67 -31.13
CA LYS A 174 -18.04 16.14 -29.74
C LYS A 174 -17.28 15.18 -28.82
N SER A 175 -17.38 13.87 -29.04
CA SER A 175 -16.67 12.86 -28.26
C SER A 175 -15.15 13.03 -28.33
N ASN A 176 -14.59 13.36 -29.49
CA ASN A 176 -13.15 13.57 -29.65
C ASN A 176 -12.61 14.87 -29.04
N SER A 177 -13.48 15.77 -28.58
CA SER A 177 -13.09 17.09 -28.06
C SER A 177 -12.95 17.17 -26.54
N LYS A 178 -13.34 16.14 -25.79
CA LYS A 178 -13.14 16.12 -24.33
C LYS A 178 -11.74 15.58 -24.00
N PRO A 179 -10.85 16.38 -23.38
CA PRO A 179 -9.63 15.82 -22.79
C PRO A 179 -9.98 14.86 -21.66
N PRO A 180 -9.19 13.80 -21.43
CA PRO A 180 -9.42 12.85 -20.35
C PRO A 180 -9.40 13.60 -19.02
N GLN A 181 -10.52 13.59 -18.30
CA GLN A 181 -10.55 14.03 -16.91
C GLN A 181 -9.85 12.94 -16.09
N GLN A 182 -8.65 13.29 -15.62
CA GLN A 182 -7.92 12.58 -14.55
C GLN A 182 -8.60 12.81 -13.21
#